data_AF-A0A1C3KC42-F1
#
_entry.id   AF-A0A1C3KC42-F1
#
_cell.length_a   1.000
_cell.length_b   1.000
_cell.length_c   1.000
_cell.angle_alpha   90.00
_cell.angle_beta   90.00
_cell.angle_gamma   90.00
#
_symmetry.space_group_name_H-M   'P 1'
#
loop_
_entity.id
_entity.type
_entity.pdbx_description
1 polymer ?
#
loop_
_entity_poly.entity_id
_entity_poly.type
_entity_poly.pdbx_seq_one_letter_code
_entity_poly.pdbx_strand_id
1 'polypeptide(L)'
;MQNGLLKGSPACEVYNKLNNNASNSEGCPKCDSFCKEFNNKKGTPKKYPDDFENTCKKILRNLFKLSDVLESEKSASDRCSYLSYWTYEQLWKKLTNPKCKETTESISKLHEVLLKFNAIDELKAKSCHIYLTGSFDKLKEEKEMHDFFKNFDYLKSKLKPVTSEKEKYCKYITRILELYNHHIRDCCTYFLKNSSRNTCEEYLKCEKQYYPYELLSILDCPSKSSYKKQEEFFEELAIDREVILRNRYSNALTCQGFMCDPFRVVITIGFALLGIFFLHFLYYKTTHSGTKSYDDIYRYKNIYNFLVSRDTAFEERLQREHDISPRRGINLSYYST
;
A
#
# COMPACT_ATOMS: atom_id res chain seq x y z
N MET A 1 17.88 -21.58 2.46
CA MET A 1 18.58 -22.77 3.01
C MET A 1 17.54 -23.73 3.55
N GLN A 2 17.45 -24.93 2.99
CA GLN A 2 16.52 -25.95 3.47
C GLN A 2 17.12 -26.66 4.70
N ASN A 3 16.33 -26.74 5.77
CA ASN A 3 16.66 -27.58 6.92
C ASN A 3 16.69 -29.05 6.45
N GLY A 4 17.77 -29.79 6.73
CA GLY A 4 17.92 -31.18 6.31
C GLY A 4 16.77 -32.09 6.75
N LEU A 5 16.06 -31.73 7.83
CA LEU A 5 14.86 -32.39 8.33
C LEU A 5 13.69 -32.40 7.34
N LEU A 6 13.60 -31.40 6.47
CA LEU A 6 12.50 -31.23 5.50
C LEU A 6 12.86 -31.76 4.12
N LYS A 7 13.98 -32.48 3.99
CA LYS A 7 14.37 -33.09 2.71
C LYS A 7 13.31 -34.12 2.29
N GLY A 8 12.83 -34.02 1.06
CA GLY A 8 11.75 -34.87 0.54
C GLY A 8 10.35 -34.54 1.09
N SER A 9 10.18 -33.38 1.75
CA SER A 9 8.86 -32.88 2.12
C SER A 9 8.12 -32.29 0.90
N PRO A 10 6.77 -32.22 0.93
CA PRO A 10 5.98 -31.63 -0.16
C PRO A 10 6.45 -30.23 -0.59
N ALA A 11 6.71 -29.33 0.36
CA ALA A 11 7.21 -28.00 0.02
C ALA A 11 8.61 -28.04 -0.61
N CYS A 12 9.50 -28.95 -0.16
CA CYS A 12 10.83 -29.13 -0.75
C CYS A 12 10.73 -29.53 -2.23
N GLU A 13 9.83 -30.43 -2.57
CA GLU A 13 9.59 -30.87 -3.95
C GLU A 13 9.10 -29.71 -4.83
N VAL A 14 8.19 -28.88 -4.33
CA VAL A 14 7.70 -27.68 -5.04
C VAL A 14 8.85 -26.73 -5.37
N TYR A 15 9.71 -26.40 -4.40
CA TYR A 15 10.85 -25.53 -4.66
C TYR A 15 11.87 -26.15 -5.63
N ASN A 16 12.04 -27.47 -5.61
CA ASN A 16 12.89 -28.16 -6.58
C ASN A 16 12.36 -28.01 -8.00
N LYS A 17 11.04 -28.11 -8.22
CA LYS A 17 10.41 -27.86 -9.53
C LYS A 17 10.68 -26.43 -10.01
N LEU A 18 10.54 -25.44 -9.13
CA LEU A 18 10.83 -24.03 -9.44
C LEU A 18 12.32 -23.80 -9.77
N ASN A 19 13.24 -24.43 -9.03
CA ASN A 19 14.69 -24.34 -9.30
C ASN A 19 15.05 -24.96 -10.66
N ASN A 20 14.46 -26.11 -10.99
CA ASN A 20 14.70 -26.80 -12.24
C ASN A 20 14.18 -25.99 -13.43
N ASN A 21 12.94 -25.51 -13.37
CA ASN A 21 12.37 -24.70 -14.46
C ASN A 21 13.11 -23.36 -14.65
N ALA A 22 13.58 -22.73 -13.58
CA ALA A 22 14.39 -21.52 -13.67
C ALA A 22 15.68 -21.74 -14.49
N SER A 23 16.22 -22.95 -14.48
CA SER A 23 17.46 -23.29 -15.20
C SER A 23 17.27 -23.54 -16.69
N ASN A 24 16.03 -23.78 -17.14
CA ASN A 24 15.71 -23.98 -18.55
C ASN A 24 15.81 -22.65 -19.30
N SER A 25 16.46 -22.60 -20.47
CA SER A 25 16.52 -21.38 -21.29
C SER A 25 15.19 -21.09 -22.00
N GLU A 26 14.38 -22.11 -22.25
CA GLU A 26 13.20 -22.04 -23.13
C GLU A 26 11.86 -21.80 -22.42
N GLY A 27 10.89 -21.30 -23.19
CA GLY A 27 9.48 -21.25 -22.81
C GLY A 27 9.02 -20.01 -22.03
N CYS A 28 9.66 -18.87 -22.28
CA CYS A 28 9.09 -17.57 -21.94
C CYS A 28 9.49 -16.54 -23.00
N PRO A 29 8.71 -16.37 -24.09
CA PRO A 29 9.09 -15.55 -25.24
C PRO A 29 9.33 -14.07 -24.89
N LYS A 30 8.63 -13.55 -23.89
CA LYS A 30 8.69 -12.15 -23.46
C LYS A 30 9.67 -11.91 -22.30
N CYS A 31 10.26 -12.94 -21.69
CA CYS A 31 11.15 -12.75 -20.54
C CYS A 31 12.38 -11.91 -20.87
N ASP A 32 13.00 -12.14 -22.03
CA ASP A 32 14.20 -11.41 -22.44
C ASP A 32 13.93 -9.92 -22.63
N SER A 33 12.83 -9.56 -23.27
CA SER A 33 12.50 -8.15 -23.53
C SER A 33 12.19 -7.38 -22.25
N PHE A 34 11.50 -8.01 -21.28
CA PHE A 34 11.15 -7.38 -20.01
C PHE A 34 12.37 -7.22 -19.08
N CYS A 35 13.34 -8.13 -19.14
CA CYS A 35 14.52 -8.08 -18.28
C CYS A 35 15.73 -7.32 -18.86
N LYS A 36 15.67 -6.90 -20.13
CA LYS A 36 16.79 -6.26 -20.86
C LYS A 36 17.35 -5.03 -20.16
N GLU A 37 16.53 -4.29 -19.42
CA GLU A 37 16.96 -3.07 -18.73
C GLU A 37 17.93 -3.32 -17.57
N PHE A 38 17.98 -4.55 -17.04
CA PHE A 38 18.93 -4.95 -16.00
C PHE A 38 20.33 -5.27 -16.56
N ASN A 39 20.52 -5.13 -17.88
CA ASN A 39 21.81 -5.29 -18.51
C ASN A 39 22.72 -4.09 -18.23
N ASN A 40 23.75 -4.28 -17.39
CA ASN A 40 24.77 -3.26 -17.17
C ASN A 40 25.61 -3.08 -18.44
N LYS A 41 25.59 -1.87 -19.01
CA LYS A 41 26.42 -1.55 -20.19
C LYS A 41 27.91 -1.63 -19.82
N LYS A 42 28.70 -2.28 -20.69
CA LYS A 42 30.16 -2.30 -20.56
C LYS A 42 30.70 -0.87 -20.60
N GLY A 43 31.61 -0.53 -19.68
CA GLY A 43 32.24 0.79 -19.61
C GLY A 43 31.47 1.87 -18.86
N THR A 44 30.29 1.56 -18.29
CA THR A 44 29.55 2.47 -17.40
C THR A 44 29.53 1.94 -15.96
N PRO A 45 29.36 2.81 -14.93
CA PRO A 45 29.12 2.36 -13.57
C PRO A 45 27.96 1.36 -13.54
N LYS A 46 28.15 0.25 -12.81
CA LYS A 46 27.09 -0.76 -12.64
C LYS A 46 25.91 -0.11 -11.94
N LYS A 47 24.72 -0.28 -12.51
CA LYS A 47 23.47 0.19 -11.93
C LYS A 47 22.77 -0.90 -11.13
N TYR A 48 22.94 -2.15 -11.57
CA TYR A 48 22.35 -3.32 -10.96
C TYR A 48 23.43 -4.33 -10.58
N PRO A 49 23.14 -5.29 -9.69
CA PRO A 49 24.06 -6.37 -9.38
C PRO A 49 24.45 -7.15 -10.65
N ASP A 50 25.66 -7.70 -10.65
CA ASP A 50 26.12 -8.55 -11.75
C ASP A 50 25.13 -9.67 -12.03
N ASP A 51 24.80 -9.98 -13.28
CA ASP A 51 23.88 -11.07 -13.66
C ASP A 51 22.44 -10.92 -13.06
N PHE A 52 22.02 -9.71 -12.69
CA PHE A 52 20.64 -9.47 -12.23
C PHE A 52 19.60 -9.65 -13.35
N GLU A 53 19.97 -9.38 -14.61
CA GLU A 53 19.15 -9.69 -15.79
C GLU A 53 18.74 -11.17 -15.82
N ASN A 54 19.67 -12.08 -15.55
CA ASN A 54 19.39 -13.52 -15.51
C ASN A 54 18.49 -13.89 -14.32
N THR A 55 18.68 -13.28 -13.15
CA THR A 55 17.78 -13.43 -12.00
C THR A 55 16.35 -13.00 -12.38
N CYS A 56 16.18 -11.87 -13.05
CA CYS A 56 14.88 -11.42 -13.57
C CYS A 56 14.27 -12.46 -14.50
N LYS A 57 15.03 -12.97 -15.49
CA LYS A 57 14.52 -13.96 -16.45
C LYS A 57 14.05 -15.24 -15.78
N LYS A 58 14.78 -15.72 -14.78
CA LYS A 58 14.42 -16.90 -13.96
C LYS A 58 13.09 -16.70 -13.24
N ILE A 59 12.89 -15.54 -12.62
CA ILE A 59 11.64 -15.18 -11.93
C ILE A 59 10.48 -15.12 -12.93
N LEU A 60 10.64 -14.38 -14.03
CA LEU A 60 9.57 -14.24 -15.03
C LEU A 60 9.22 -15.58 -15.70
N ARG A 61 10.19 -16.49 -15.88
CA ARG A 61 9.94 -17.82 -16.44
C ARG A 61 9.10 -18.69 -15.51
N ASN A 62 9.42 -18.68 -14.21
CA ASN A 62 8.61 -19.39 -13.21
C ASN A 62 7.22 -18.77 -13.08
N LEU A 63 7.09 -17.45 -13.15
CA LEU A 63 5.80 -16.76 -13.21
C LEU A 63 4.98 -17.18 -14.44
N PHE A 64 5.61 -17.19 -15.63
CA PHE A 64 4.94 -17.53 -16.89
C PHE A 64 4.40 -18.97 -16.93
N LYS A 65 5.21 -19.93 -16.45
CA LYS A 65 4.90 -21.37 -16.43
C LYS A 65 4.35 -21.86 -15.09
N LEU A 66 3.97 -20.97 -14.18
CA LEU A 66 3.69 -21.33 -12.78
C LEU A 66 2.67 -22.46 -12.67
N SER A 67 1.58 -22.35 -13.42
CA SER A 67 0.50 -23.34 -13.41
C SER A 67 0.92 -24.70 -13.94
N ASP A 68 1.83 -24.73 -14.92
CA ASP A 68 2.30 -25.97 -15.56
C ASP A 68 3.37 -26.63 -14.69
N VAL A 69 4.32 -25.84 -14.16
CA VAL A 69 5.39 -26.32 -13.29
C VAL A 69 4.83 -26.88 -11.98
N LEU A 70 3.77 -26.25 -11.46
CA LEU A 70 3.11 -26.63 -10.21
C LEU A 70 1.70 -27.16 -10.45
N GLU A 71 1.50 -27.98 -11.49
CA GLU A 71 0.20 -28.58 -11.82
C GLU A 71 -0.42 -29.40 -10.67
N SER A 72 0.43 -29.98 -9.81
CA SER A 72 0.01 -30.76 -8.65
C SER A 72 -0.57 -29.88 -7.53
N GLU A 73 -0.26 -28.58 -7.52
CA GLU A 73 -0.81 -27.61 -6.57
C GLU A 73 -2.07 -26.98 -7.17
N LYS A 74 -3.23 -27.39 -6.64
CA LYS A 74 -4.54 -27.01 -7.18
C LYS A 74 -4.89 -25.57 -6.83
N SER A 75 -4.41 -25.07 -5.69
CA SER A 75 -4.70 -23.71 -5.26
C SER A 75 -3.85 -22.71 -6.04
N ALA A 76 -4.51 -21.78 -6.75
CA ALA A 76 -3.81 -20.66 -7.40
C ALA A 76 -3.06 -19.79 -6.38
N SER A 77 -3.67 -19.56 -5.22
CA SER A 77 -3.05 -18.82 -4.11
C SER A 77 -1.79 -19.53 -3.62
N ASP A 78 -1.82 -20.85 -3.50
CA ASP A 78 -0.68 -21.62 -3.00
C ASP A 78 0.48 -21.62 -4.01
N ARG A 79 0.18 -21.81 -5.30
CA ARG A 79 1.18 -21.64 -6.36
C ARG A 79 1.84 -20.26 -6.27
N CYS A 80 1.04 -19.23 -6.00
CA CYS A 80 1.53 -17.87 -5.83
C CYS A 80 2.39 -17.67 -4.59
N SER A 81 1.98 -18.17 -3.43
CA SER A 81 2.79 -18.06 -2.21
C SER A 81 4.15 -18.76 -2.38
N TYR A 82 4.17 -19.96 -2.98
CA TYR A 82 5.41 -20.66 -3.31
C TYR A 82 6.32 -19.84 -4.23
N LEU A 83 5.76 -19.24 -5.29
CA LEU A 83 6.53 -18.40 -6.21
C LEU A 83 7.06 -17.13 -5.53
N SER A 84 6.26 -16.49 -4.67
CA SER A 84 6.65 -15.31 -3.91
C SER A 84 7.85 -15.62 -3.00
N TYR A 85 7.74 -16.65 -2.17
CA TYR A 85 8.83 -17.03 -1.26
C TYR A 85 10.07 -17.54 -1.99
N TRP A 86 9.90 -18.23 -3.12
CA TRP A 86 11.02 -18.62 -3.97
C TRP A 86 11.71 -17.39 -4.58
N THR A 87 10.94 -16.41 -5.06
CA THR A 87 11.45 -15.14 -5.59
C THR A 87 12.25 -14.39 -4.54
N TYR A 88 11.72 -14.23 -3.33
CA TYR A 88 12.48 -13.63 -2.23
C TYR A 88 13.78 -14.39 -1.98
N GLU A 89 13.75 -15.74 -2.06
CA GLU A 89 14.94 -16.58 -1.91
C GLU A 89 15.97 -16.40 -3.05
N GLN A 90 15.57 -16.03 -4.26
CA GLN A 90 16.53 -15.70 -5.32
C GLN A 90 17.11 -14.31 -5.13
N LEU A 91 16.29 -13.35 -4.70
CA LEU A 91 16.70 -11.97 -4.52
C LEU A 91 17.71 -11.79 -3.38
N TRP A 92 17.49 -12.36 -2.20
CA TRP A 92 18.47 -12.22 -1.10
C TRP A 92 19.83 -12.87 -1.42
N LYS A 93 19.85 -14.02 -2.13
CA LYS A 93 21.11 -14.66 -2.59
C LYS A 93 21.88 -13.72 -3.51
N LYS A 94 21.16 -12.85 -4.22
CA LYS A 94 21.73 -11.92 -5.17
C LYS A 94 22.12 -10.57 -4.55
N LEU A 95 21.37 -10.14 -3.54
CA LEU A 95 21.44 -8.80 -2.96
C LEU A 95 22.16 -8.89 -1.62
N THR A 96 23.48 -8.75 -1.65
CA THR A 96 24.38 -8.91 -0.49
C THR A 96 24.20 -7.82 0.57
N ASN A 97 23.61 -6.66 0.24
CA ASN A 97 23.31 -5.59 1.20
C ASN A 97 21.96 -4.90 0.89
N PRO A 98 20.87 -5.21 1.62
CA PRO A 98 19.55 -4.60 1.39
C PRO A 98 19.50 -3.09 1.61
N LYS A 99 20.46 -2.52 2.35
CA LYS A 99 20.47 -1.10 2.71
C LYS A 99 21.22 -0.23 1.70
N CYS A 100 21.85 -0.82 0.69
CA CYS A 100 22.51 -0.08 -0.38
C CYS A 100 21.49 0.45 -1.40
N LYS A 101 21.72 1.66 -1.90
CA LYS A 101 20.90 2.32 -2.93
C LYS A 101 20.68 1.43 -4.16
N GLU A 102 21.74 0.74 -4.61
CA GLU A 102 21.70 -0.22 -5.71
C GLU A 102 20.65 -1.33 -5.49
N THR A 103 20.56 -1.88 -4.28
CA THR A 103 19.60 -2.92 -3.92
C THR A 103 18.17 -2.37 -3.97
N THR A 104 17.93 -1.20 -3.39
CA THR A 104 16.61 -0.56 -3.40
C THR A 104 16.14 -0.25 -4.82
N GLU A 105 17.03 0.27 -5.68
CA GLU A 105 16.73 0.54 -7.08
C GLU A 105 16.44 -0.75 -7.86
N SER A 106 17.22 -1.81 -7.62
CA SER A 106 17.01 -3.12 -8.25
C SER A 106 15.66 -3.74 -7.88
N ILE A 107 15.30 -3.70 -6.59
CA ILE A 107 14.01 -4.22 -6.08
C ILE A 107 12.85 -3.40 -6.64
N SER A 108 12.92 -2.07 -6.55
CA SER A 108 11.86 -1.17 -7.06
C SER A 108 11.62 -1.40 -8.54
N LYS A 109 12.70 -1.50 -9.32
CA LYS A 109 12.58 -1.72 -10.76
C LYS A 109 12.08 -3.12 -11.11
N LEU A 110 12.52 -4.15 -10.40
CA LEU A 110 11.99 -5.50 -10.58
C LEU A 110 10.49 -5.58 -10.27
N HIS A 111 10.03 -4.86 -9.23
CA HIS A 111 8.61 -4.78 -8.92
C HIS A 111 7.79 -4.18 -10.07
N GLU A 112 8.28 -3.11 -10.70
CA GLU A 112 7.66 -2.53 -11.91
C GLU A 112 7.59 -3.55 -13.06
N VAL A 113 8.67 -4.29 -13.29
CA VAL A 113 8.73 -5.34 -14.32
C VAL A 113 7.70 -6.44 -14.03
N LEU A 114 7.59 -6.91 -12.80
CA LEU A 114 6.63 -7.93 -12.39
C LEU A 114 5.18 -7.48 -12.58
N LEU A 115 4.87 -6.22 -12.25
CA LEU A 115 3.54 -5.64 -12.46
C LEU A 115 3.20 -5.60 -13.96
N LYS A 116 4.12 -5.10 -14.79
CA LYS A 116 3.91 -5.04 -16.24
C LYS A 116 3.81 -6.42 -16.87
N PHE A 117 4.63 -7.36 -16.41
CA PHE A 117 4.63 -8.73 -16.93
C PHE A 117 3.32 -9.45 -16.58
N ASN A 118 2.81 -9.31 -15.35
CA ASN A 118 1.50 -9.85 -14.99
C ASN A 118 0.33 -9.31 -15.82
N ALA A 119 0.47 -8.12 -16.42
CA ALA A 119 -0.58 -7.48 -17.22
C ALA A 119 -0.62 -7.95 -18.68
N ILE A 120 0.31 -8.80 -19.14
CA ILE A 120 0.28 -9.34 -20.50
C ILE A 120 -0.89 -10.30 -20.68
N ASP A 121 -1.41 -10.42 -21.90
CA ASP A 121 -2.60 -11.22 -22.20
C ASP A 121 -2.46 -12.69 -21.77
N GLU A 122 -1.27 -13.28 -21.92
CA GLU A 122 -0.98 -14.66 -21.53
C GLU A 122 -1.09 -14.90 -20.01
N LEU A 123 -1.01 -13.85 -19.20
CA LEU A 123 -1.03 -13.92 -17.73
C LEU A 123 -2.30 -13.36 -17.10
N LYS A 124 -3.16 -12.63 -17.82
CA LYS A 124 -4.36 -11.99 -17.25
C LYS A 124 -5.25 -12.94 -16.44
N ALA A 125 -5.44 -14.17 -16.92
CA ALA A 125 -6.29 -15.16 -16.24
C ALA A 125 -5.55 -15.99 -15.17
N LYS A 126 -4.22 -15.86 -15.06
CA LYS A 126 -3.36 -16.62 -14.15
C LYS A 126 -2.33 -15.73 -13.43
N SER A 127 -2.70 -14.46 -13.22
CA SER A 127 -1.80 -13.44 -12.69
C SER A 127 -1.39 -13.78 -11.27
N CYS A 128 -0.13 -13.52 -10.95
CA CYS A 128 0.42 -13.77 -9.63
C CYS A 128 1.19 -12.56 -9.14
N HIS A 129 0.61 -11.84 -8.19
CA HIS A 129 1.19 -10.60 -7.68
C HIS A 129 2.23 -10.90 -6.60
N ILE A 130 3.50 -10.65 -6.92
CA ILE A 130 4.62 -10.80 -5.98
C ILE A 130 4.95 -9.42 -5.44
N TYR A 131 4.66 -9.19 -4.16
CA TYR A 131 4.90 -7.91 -3.50
C TYR A 131 6.30 -7.87 -2.90
N LEU A 132 7.24 -7.17 -3.54
CA LEU A 132 8.61 -7.03 -3.03
C LEU A 132 8.71 -6.02 -1.88
N THR A 133 7.94 -6.25 -0.82
CA THR A 133 7.81 -5.39 0.36
C THR A 133 8.21 -6.13 1.63
N GLY A 134 8.77 -5.43 2.60
CA GLY A 134 9.14 -6.00 3.90
C GLY A 134 10.65 -6.22 4.07
N SER A 135 11.06 -6.44 5.31
CA SER A 135 12.45 -6.76 5.62
C SER A 135 12.75 -8.22 5.28
N PHE A 136 14.02 -8.50 4.97
CA PHE A 136 14.46 -9.87 4.70
C PHE A 136 14.21 -10.82 5.88
N ASP A 137 14.40 -10.34 7.11
CA ASP A 137 14.14 -11.14 8.30
C ASP A 137 12.66 -11.51 8.40
N LYS A 138 11.76 -10.57 8.15
CA LYS A 138 10.31 -10.83 8.15
C LYS A 138 9.92 -11.85 7.08
N LEU A 139 10.37 -11.65 5.84
CA LEU A 139 10.08 -12.57 4.73
C LEU A 139 10.63 -13.97 4.97
N LYS A 140 11.75 -14.09 5.68
CA LYS A 140 12.32 -15.37 6.09
C LYS A 140 11.44 -16.07 7.11
N GLU A 141 10.96 -15.36 8.12
CA GLU A 141 10.03 -15.92 9.12
C GLU A 141 8.71 -16.37 8.49
N GLU A 142 8.13 -15.53 7.61
CA GLU A 142 6.92 -15.88 6.87
C GLU A 142 7.12 -17.13 6.02
N LYS A 143 8.26 -17.24 5.31
CA LYS A 143 8.60 -18.46 4.55
C LYS A 143 8.74 -19.69 5.45
N GLU A 144 9.40 -19.57 6.60
CA GLU A 144 9.55 -20.67 7.55
C GLU A 144 8.20 -21.20 8.03
N MET A 145 7.24 -20.30 8.31
CA MET A 145 5.87 -20.67 8.67
C MET A 145 5.09 -21.25 7.49
N HIS A 146 5.16 -20.64 6.32
CA HIS A 146 4.55 -21.16 5.10
C HIS A 146 4.99 -22.61 4.83
N ASP A 147 6.30 -22.85 4.83
CA ASP A 147 6.87 -24.18 4.58
C ASP A 147 6.46 -25.18 5.68
N PHE A 148 6.34 -24.74 6.93
CA PHE A 148 5.83 -25.57 8.02
C PHE A 148 4.38 -26.01 7.77
N PHE A 149 3.46 -25.08 7.47
CA PHE A 149 2.05 -25.43 7.28
C PHE A 149 1.79 -26.25 6.02
N LYS A 150 2.56 -26.01 4.96
CA LYS A 150 2.52 -26.86 3.75
C LYS A 150 3.03 -28.28 4.00
N ASN A 151 3.88 -28.45 5.01
CA ASN A 151 4.43 -29.75 5.41
C ASN A 151 3.77 -30.32 6.67
N PHE A 152 2.71 -29.72 7.22
CA PHE A 152 2.19 -30.08 8.54
C PHE A 152 1.80 -31.57 8.63
N ASP A 153 1.04 -32.07 7.65
CA ASP A 153 0.61 -33.47 7.60
C ASP A 153 1.79 -34.42 7.38
N TYR A 154 2.72 -34.03 6.51
CA TYR A 154 3.97 -34.77 6.30
C TYR A 154 4.75 -34.89 7.62
N LEU A 155 4.96 -33.77 8.33
CA LEU A 155 5.63 -33.74 9.62
C LEU A 155 4.92 -34.66 10.61
N LYS A 156 3.61 -34.49 10.81
CA LYS A 156 2.80 -35.31 11.74
C LYS A 156 2.94 -36.81 11.44
N SER A 157 2.99 -37.20 10.17
CA SER A 157 3.22 -38.60 9.77
C SER A 157 4.63 -39.11 10.11
N LYS A 158 5.64 -38.24 10.03
CA LYS A 158 7.04 -38.55 10.32
C LYS A 158 7.37 -38.57 11.81
N LEU A 159 6.58 -37.95 12.68
CA LEU A 159 6.87 -37.94 14.12
C LEU A 159 6.66 -39.30 14.80
N LYS A 160 5.83 -40.19 14.23
CA LYS A 160 5.54 -41.51 14.81
C LYS A 160 6.76 -42.45 14.92
N PRO A 161 7.67 -42.53 13.92
CA PRO A 161 8.86 -43.39 14.01
C PRO A 161 10.10 -42.75 14.67
N VAL A 162 10.07 -41.48 15.09
CA VAL A 162 11.31 -40.71 15.34
C VAL A 162 11.78 -40.83 16.80
N THR A 163 12.83 -41.62 17.02
CA THR A 163 13.61 -41.62 18.27
C THR A 163 14.98 -40.94 18.10
N SER A 164 15.67 -41.16 16.97
CA SER A 164 17.04 -40.68 16.75
C SER A 164 17.18 -39.20 16.34
N GLU A 165 16.11 -38.61 15.79
CA GLU A 165 16.10 -37.18 15.39
C GLU A 165 15.18 -36.32 16.24
N LYS A 166 14.66 -36.86 17.35
CA LYS A 166 13.72 -36.19 18.25
C LYS A 166 14.18 -34.78 18.62
N GLU A 167 15.45 -34.62 19.02
CA GLU A 167 16.01 -33.34 19.43
C GLU A 167 15.96 -32.29 18.30
N LYS A 168 16.30 -32.68 17.06
CA LYS A 168 16.26 -31.78 15.90
C LYS A 168 14.85 -31.33 15.59
N TYR A 169 13.87 -32.25 15.64
CA TYR A 169 12.46 -31.91 15.45
C TYR A 169 11.94 -31.03 16.58
N CYS A 170 12.26 -31.32 17.84
CA CYS A 170 11.89 -30.48 18.98
C CYS A 170 12.43 -29.07 18.80
N LYS A 171 13.70 -28.90 18.40
CA LYS A 171 14.30 -27.58 18.13
C LYS A 171 13.57 -26.86 17.00
N TYR A 172 13.29 -27.56 15.89
CA TYR A 172 12.58 -26.98 14.75
C TYR A 172 11.16 -26.55 15.11
N ILE A 173 10.37 -27.42 15.74
CA ILE A 173 8.98 -27.13 16.12
C ILE A 173 8.93 -26.03 17.18
N THR A 174 9.88 -25.99 18.12
CA THR A 174 9.97 -24.91 19.12
C THR A 174 10.17 -23.55 18.44
N ARG A 175 11.08 -23.46 17.46
CA ARG A 175 11.27 -22.24 16.66
C ARG A 175 9.98 -21.84 15.92
N ILE A 176 9.28 -22.79 15.32
CA ILE A 176 8.00 -22.51 14.65
C ILE A 176 6.94 -22.04 15.65
N LEU A 177 6.86 -22.62 16.85
CA LEU A 177 5.91 -22.23 17.88
C LEU A 177 6.15 -20.78 18.36
N GLU A 178 7.41 -20.38 18.51
CA GLU A 178 7.78 -19.00 18.82
C GLU A 178 7.30 -18.03 17.73
N LEU A 179 7.57 -18.36 16.46
CA LEU A 179 7.09 -17.57 15.31
C LEU A 179 5.55 -17.53 15.29
N TYR A 180 4.90 -18.67 15.47
CA TYR A 180 3.45 -18.75 15.49
C TYR A 180 2.84 -17.84 16.55
N ASN A 181 3.37 -17.89 17.78
CA ASN A 181 2.88 -17.06 18.88
C ASN A 181 3.09 -15.56 18.65
N HIS A 182 4.14 -15.18 17.92
CA HIS A 182 4.39 -13.80 17.53
C HIS A 182 3.40 -13.31 16.47
N HIS A 183 3.25 -14.08 15.39
CA HIS A 183 2.48 -13.66 14.21
C HIS A 183 0.97 -13.85 14.35
N ILE A 184 0.51 -14.83 15.14
CA ILE A 184 -0.93 -15.14 15.27
C ILE A 184 -1.76 -13.96 15.76
N ARG A 185 -1.20 -13.09 16.62
CA ARG A 185 -1.93 -11.93 17.16
C ARG A 185 -2.19 -10.85 16.12
N ASP A 186 -1.27 -10.70 15.16
CA ASP A 186 -1.39 -9.73 14.07
C ASP A 186 -2.23 -10.28 12.91
N CYS A 187 -2.23 -11.61 12.74
CA CYS A 187 -2.86 -12.29 11.61
C CYS A 187 -4.28 -12.78 11.89
N CYS A 188 -4.57 -13.23 13.11
CA CYS A 188 -5.80 -13.94 13.43
C CYS A 188 -6.66 -13.16 14.42
N THR A 189 -7.91 -12.87 14.03
CA THR A 189 -8.93 -12.35 14.94
C THR A 189 -9.86 -13.47 15.35
N TYR A 190 -9.92 -13.81 16.63
CA TYR A 190 -10.82 -14.85 17.16
C TYR A 190 -12.05 -14.22 17.82
N PHE A 191 -13.24 -14.63 17.36
CA PHE A 191 -14.50 -14.28 18.00
C PHE A 191 -15.03 -15.47 18.81
N LEU A 192 -15.66 -15.21 19.96
CA LEU A 192 -16.27 -16.23 20.83
C LEU A 192 -17.30 -17.15 20.11
N LYS A 193 -17.82 -16.77 18.93
CA LYS A 193 -18.77 -17.55 18.12
C LYS A 193 -18.14 -18.21 16.88
N ASN A 194 -16.90 -18.70 16.99
CA ASN A 194 -16.22 -19.58 16.02
C ASN A 194 -15.94 -19.03 14.61
N SER A 195 -16.03 -17.71 14.37
CA SER A 195 -15.39 -17.13 13.19
C SER A 195 -13.99 -16.67 13.56
N SER A 196 -13.00 -17.09 12.76
CA SER A 196 -11.69 -16.46 12.73
C SER A 196 -11.54 -15.69 11.42
N ARG A 197 -10.96 -14.50 11.48
CA ARG A 197 -10.48 -13.81 10.28
C ARG A 197 -8.98 -14.00 10.22
N ASN A 198 -8.47 -14.41 9.07
CA ASN A 198 -7.05 -14.55 8.81
C ASN A 198 -6.64 -13.51 7.75
N THR A 199 -5.70 -12.62 8.10
CA THR A 199 -5.14 -11.64 7.16
C THR A 199 -3.81 -12.13 6.54
N CYS A 200 -3.33 -13.29 6.97
CA CYS A 200 -2.03 -13.88 6.59
C CYS A 200 -2.21 -15.31 6.05
N GLU A 201 -3.29 -15.56 5.30
CA GLU A 201 -3.64 -16.89 4.77
C GLU A 201 -2.53 -17.52 3.93
N GLU A 202 -1.66 -16.71 3.36
CA GLU A 202 -0.51 -17.14 2.55
C GLU A 202 0.53 -17.93 3.35
N TYR A 203 0.68 -17.70 4.66
CA TYR A 203 1.75 -18.34 5.44
C TYR A 203 1.36 -18.78 6.85
N LEU A 204 0.17 -18.44 7.35
CA LEU A 204 -0.26 -18.76 8.71
C LEU A 204 -1.66 -19.37 8.71
N LYS A 205 -1.86 -20.42 9.51
CA LYS A 205 -3.17 -21.04 9.75
C LYS A 205 -3.70 -20.73 11.15
N CYS A 206 -4.90 -20.16 11.23
CA CYS A 206 -5.52 -19.73 12.48
C CYS A 206 -6.31 -20.85 13.19
N GLU A 207 -6.63 -21.94 12.51
CA GLU A 207 -7.41 -23.01 13.09
C GLU A 207 -6.61 -23.74 14.18
N LYS A 208 -7.27 -24.00 15.32
CA LYS A 208 -6.62 -24.55 16.52
C LYS A 208 -5.77 -25.79 16.23
N GLN A 209 -6.27 -26.68 15.38
CA GLN A 209 -5.61 -27.93 14.97
C GLN A 209 -4.22 -27.76 14.35
N TYR A 210 -3.87 -26.55 13.90
CA TYR A 210 -2.55 -26.24 13.35
C TYR A 210 -1.60 -25.63 14.38
N TYR A 211 -2.02 -25.53 15.65
CA TYR A 211 -1.18 -25.04 16.72
C TYR A 211 0.04 -25.96 16.94
N PRO A 212 1.28 -25.47 16.77
CA PRO A 212 2.47 -26.33 16.77
C PRO A 212 2.74 -27.08 18.08
N TYR A 213 2.14 -26.66 19.20
CA TYR A 213 2.28 -27.30 20.50
C TYR A 213 1.93 -28.79 20.49
N GLU A 214 0.90 -29.20 19.73
CA GLU A 214 0.53 -30.61 19.64
C GLU A 214 1.69 -31.49 19.15
N LEU A 215 2.50 -30.99 18.22
CA LEU A 215 3.66 -31.71 17.70
C LEU A 215 4.78 -31.84 18.75
N LEU A 216 4.95 -30.83 19.62
CA LEU A 216 5.87 -30.93 20.77
C LEU A 216 5.39 -31.98 21.78
N SER A 217 4.07 -32.07 21.98
CA SER A 217 3.46 -33.05 22.87
C SER A 217 3.63 -34.47 22.33
N ILE A 218 3.42 -34.69 21.03
CA ILE A 218 3.61 -35.99 20.37
C ILE A 218 5.05 -36.50 20.52
N LEU A 219 6.03 -35.60 20.41
CA LEU A 219 7.45 -35.96 20.54
C LEU A 219 7.94 -35.99 21.99
N ASP A 220 7.12 -35.60 22.95
CA ASP A 220 7.52 -35.40 24.34
C ASP A 220 8.77 -34.50 24.47
N CYS A 221 8.73 -33.33 23.83
CA CYS A 221 9.82 -32.36 23.86
C CYS A 221 9.90 -31.66 25.23
N PRO A 222 11.11 -31.45 25.81
CA PRO A 222 11.26 -30.75 27.09
C PRO A 222 10.70 -29.33 27.09
N SER A 223 10.82 -28.62 25.97
CA SER A 223 10.36 -27.24 25.81
C SER A 223 8.85 -27.07 25.96
N LYS A 224 8.05 -28.14 25.87
CA LYS A 224 6.58 -28.05 25.96
C LYS A 224 6.08 -27.44 27.28
N SER A 225 6.84 -27.57 28.37
CA SER A 225 6.47 -27.00 29.67
C SER A 225 6.50 -25.47 29.72
N SER A 226 7.21 -24.85 28.77
CA SER A 226 7.33 -23.39 28.66
C SER A 226 6.20 -22.74 27.86
N TYR A 227 5.31 -23.52 27.26
CA TYR A 227 4.24 -23.03 26.40
C TYR A 227 2.86 -23.46 26.91
N LYS A 228 1.88 -22.59 26.68
CA LYS A 228 0.48 -22.84 27.03
C LYS A 228 -0.07 -23.96 26.15
N LYS A 229 -0.97 -24.75 26.72
CA LYS A 229 -1.73 -25.74 25.95
C LYS A 229 -2.67 -25.03 24.96
N GLN A 230 -3.13 -25.77 23.97
CA GLN A 230 -4.01 -25.23 22.93
C GLN A 230 -5.24 -24.53 23.53
N GLU A 231 -5.96 -25.18 24.45
CA GLU A 231 -7.18 -24.60 25.01
C GLU A 231 -6.93 -23.25 25.71
N GLU A 232 -5.96 -23.22 26.62
CA GLU A 232 -5.56 -22.02 27.37
C GLU A 232 -5.07 -20.90 26.43
N PHE A 233 -4.25 -21.25 25.43
CA PHE A 233 -3.69 -20.28 24.50
C PHE A 233 -4.76 -19.58 23.67
N PHE A 234 -5.74 -20.32 23.13
CA PHE A 234 -6.78 -19.74 22.29
C PHE A 234 -7.88 -19.04 23.10
N GLU A 235 -8.06 -19.39 24.38
CA GLU A 235 -8.93 -18.64 25.30
C GLU A 235 -8.42 -17.19 25.48
N GLU A 236 -7.11 -17.01 25.64
CA GLU A 236 -6.49 -15.68 25.76
C GLU A 236 -6.51 -14.85 24.47
N LEU A 237 -6.65 -15.51 23.32
CA LEU A 237 -6.75 -14.84 22.01
C LEU A 237 -8.18 -14.46 21.64
N ALA A 238 -9.18 -15.08 22.28
CA ALA A 238 -10.57 -14.81 22.00
C ALA A 238 -10.97 -13.41 22.45
N ILE A 239 -11.41 -12.58 21.50
CA ILE A 239 -11.95 -11.27 21.81
C ILE A 239 -13.47 -11.38 21.92
N ASP A 240 -14.02 -10.76 22.96
CA ASP A 240 -15.45 -10.63 23.09
C ASP A 240 -16.03 -9.75 21.96
N ARG A 241 -16.88 -10.38 21.14
CA ARG A 241 -17.57 -9.71 20.03
C ARG A 241 -18.46 -8.58 20.54
N GLU A 242 -19.01 -8.68 21.76
CA GLU A 242 -19.74 -7.60 22.40
C GLU A 242 -18.82 -6.42 22.74
N VAL A 243 -17.61 -6.67 23.22
CA VAL A 243 -16.61 -5.61 23.45
C VAL A 243 -16.21 -4.92 22.14
N ILE A 244 -16.01 -5.66 21.04
CA ILE A 244 -15.74 -5.05 19.72
C ILE A 244 -16.96 -4.30 19.20
N LEU A 245 -18.18 -4.85 19.30
CA LEU A 245 -19.40 -4.17 18.85
C LEU A 245 -19.67 -2.92 19.69
N ARG A 246 -19.44 -2.98 21.00
CA ARG A 246 -19.55 -1.83 21.90
C ARG A 246 -18.46 -0.81 21.59
N ASN A 247 -17.22 -1.21 21.35
CA ASN A 247 -16.17 -0.32 20.90
C ASN A 247 -16.46 0.28 19.51
N ARG A 248 -16.99 -0.49 18.56
CA ARG A 248 -17.42 0.03 17.25
C ARG A 248 -18.64 0.94 17.36
N TYR A 249 -19.57 0.65 18.26
CA TYR A 249 -20.72 1.50 18.56
C TYR A 249 -20.27 2.79 19.23
N SER A 250 -19.37 2.72 20.21
CA SER A 250 -18.72 3.87 20.85
C SER A 250 -17.85 4.67 19.87
N ASN A 251 -17.15 4.01 18.93
CA ASN A 251 -16.37 4.68 17.88
C ASN A 251 -17.25 5.24 16.76
N ALA A 252 -18.41 4.63 16.48
CA ALA A 252 -19.46 5.20 15.63
C ALA A 252 -20.19 6.36 16.35
N LEU A 253 -20.14 6.40 17.68
CA LEU A 253 -20.44 7.56 18.54
C LEU A 253 -19.19 8.44 18.81
N THR A 254 -18.19 8.44 17.92
CA THR A 254 -17.33 9.63 17.81
C THR A 254 -18.26 10.76 17.42
N CYS A 255 -18.59 11.60 18.40
CA CYS A 255 -19.58 12.64 18.28
C CYS A 255 -19.33 13.48 17.01
N GLN A 256 -20.10 13.22 15.96
CA GLN A 256 -20.11 14.01 14.72
C GLN A 256 -20.98 15.25 14.96
N GLY A 257 -20.55 16.08 15.91
CA GLY A 257 -21.24 17.30 16.29
C GLY A 257 -20.25 18.35 16.73
N PHE A 258 -20.49 19.59 16.32
CA PHE A 258 -19.69 20.77 16.66
C PHE A 258 -19.43 20.95 18.18
N MET A 259 -20.30 20.37 19.02
CA MET A 259 -20.31 20.53 20.48
C MET A 259 -19.40 19.56 21.26
N CYS A 260 -18.60 18.74 20.60
CA CYS A 260 -17.86 17.65 21.27
C CYS A 260 -16.35 17.86 21.41
N ASP A 261 -15.84 18.99 20.90
CA ASP A 261 -14.48 19.44 21.13
C ASP A 261 -14.55 20.64 22.11
N PRO A 262 -14.08 20.50 23.37
CA PRO A 262 -14.08 21.58 24.35
C PRO A 262 -13.39 22.83 23.82
N PHE A 263 -12.36 22.67 22.99
CA PHE A 263 -11.65 23.78 22.38
C PHE A 263 -12.52 24.51 21.34
N ARG A 264 -13.25 23.77 20.49
CA ARG A 264 -14.20 24.38 19.52
C ARG A 264 -15.37 25.06 20.22
N VAL A 265 -15.91 24.45 21.28
CA VAL A 265 -16.98 25.06 22.06
C VAL A 265 -16.52 26.37 22.68
N VAL A 266 -15.35 26.37 23.34
CA VAL A 266 -14.75 27.58 23.93
C VAL A 266 -14.48 28.65 22.87
N ILE A 267 -13.91 28.26 21.73
CA ILE A 267 -13.67 29.18 20.60
C ILE A 267 -14.97 29.79 20.08
N THR A 268 -16.02 28.99 19.96
CA THR A 268 -17.30 29.47 19.40
C THR A 268 -18.02 30.39 20.35
N ILE A 269 -18.03 30.06 21.64
CA ILE A 269 -18.53 30.96 22.67
C ILE A 269 -17.73 32.26 22.65
N GLY A 270 -16.41 32.17 22.52
CA GLY A 270 -15.53 33.33 22.35
C GLY A 270 -15.89 34.19 21.15
N PHE A 271 -16.05 33.60 19.97
CA PHE A 271 -16.43 34.34 18.75
C PHE A 271 -17.85 34.91 18.82
N ALA A 272 -18.80 34.21 19.43
CA ALA A 272 -20.15 34.72 19.65
C ALA A 272 -20.14 35.97 20.55
N LEU A 273 -19.37 35.92 21.65
CA LEU A 273 -19.19 37.07 22.54
C LEU A 273 -18.50 38.24 21.81
N LEU A 274 -17.43 37.98 21.06
CA LEU A 274 -16.75 39.01 20.25
C LEU A 274 -17.70 39.64 19.22
N GLY A 275 -18.55 38.85 18.58
CA GLY A 275 -19.58 39.34 17.66
C GLY A 275 -20.57 40.29 18.35
N ILE A 276 -21.02 39.93 19.55
CA ILE A 276 -21.92 40.79 20.35
C ILE A 276 -21.24 42.11 20.73
N PHE A 277 -19.97 42.08 21.16
CA PHE A 277 -19.19 43.30 21.44
C PHE A 277 -18.96 44.15 20.19
N PHE A 278 -18.71 43.52 19.04
CA PHE A 278 -18.54 44.23 17.78
C PHE A 278 -19.84 44.94 17.34
N LEU A 279 -20.98 44.28 17.48
CA LEU A 279 -22.29 44.89 17.21
C LEU A 279 -22.58 46.07 18.18
N HIS A 280 -22.23 45.94 19.46
CA HIS A 280 -22.31 47.05 20.42
C HIS A 280 -21.39 48.21 20.04
N PHE A 281 -20.17 47.92 19.60
CA PHE A 281 -19.23 48.94 19.13
C PHE A 281 -19.76 49.66 17.88
N LEU A 282 -20.32 48.93 16.91
CA LEU A 282 -20.94 49.53 15.73
C LEU A 282 -22.12 50.41 16.12
N TYR A 283 -23.03 49.92 16.98
CA TYR A 283 -24.16 50.70 17.47
C TYR A 283 -23.67 51.97 18.20
N TYR A 284 -22.75 51.83 19.16
CA TYR A 284 -22.14 52.96 19.86
C TYR A 284 -21.52 53.97 18.89
N LYS A 285 -20.74 53.51 17.90
CA LYS A 285 -20.10 54.37 16.90
C LYS A 285 -21.13 55.12 16.05
N THR A 286 -22.23 54.48 15.66
CA THR A 286 -23.32 55.14 14.91
C THR A 286 -24.12 56.12 15.75
N THR A 287 -24.27 55.88 17.06
CA THR A 287 -25.03 56.74 17.97
C THR A 287 -24.19 57.90 18.52
N HIS A 288 -22.85 57.82 18.48
CA HIS A 288 -21.93 58.89 18.90
C HIS A 288 -21.21 59.62 17.76
N SER A 289 -21.21 59.08 16.52
CA SER A 289 -20.76 59.82 15.33
C SER A 289 -21.92 60.58 14.70
N GLY A 290 -22.62 61.36 15.51
CA GLY A 290 -23.35 62.53 15.05
C GLY A 290 -22.37 63.70 15.00
N THR A 291 -22.25 64.29 13.80
CA THR A 291 -21.67 65.61 13.47
C THR A 291 -20.15 65.71 13.17
N LYS A 292 -19.84 65.72 11.86
CA LYS A 292 -18.79 66.48 11.14
C LYS A 292 -18.98 66.17 9.64
N SER A 293 -19.04 67.09 8.67
CA SER A 293 -19.23 68.54 8.57
C SER A 293 -19.82 68.80 7.16
N TYR A 294 -20.64 69.83 6.98
CA TYR A 294 -21.33 70.19 5.72
C TYR A 294 -20.36 70.49 4.54
N ASP A 295 -19.07 70.68 4.83
CA ASP A 295 -18.01 71.00 3.86
C ASP A 295 -17.62 69.85 2.92
N ASP A 296 -17.69 68.59 3.36
CA ASP A 296 -17.26 67.45 2.53
C ASP A 296 -18.22 67.17 1.36
N ILE A 297 -19.50 67.52 1.51
CA ILE A 297 -20.52 67.38 0.46
C ILE A 297 -20.27 68.38 -0.68
N TYR A 298 -19.87 69.61 -0.38
CA TYR A 298 -19.52 70.60 -1.40
C TYR A 298 -18.25 70.22 -2.17
N ARG A 299 -17.28 69.59 -1.51
CA ARG A 299 -16.04 69.12 -2.14
C ARG A 299 -16.31 68.00 -3.15
N TYR A 300 -17.21 67.07 -2.83
CA TYR A 300 -17.61 65.99 -3.75
C TYR A 300 -18.41 66.52 -4.95
N LYS A 301 -19.29 67.51 -4.74
CA LYS A 301 -20.06 68.14 -5.81
C LYS A 301 -19.19 68.91 -6.81
N ASN A 302 -18.14 69.60 -6.33
CA ASN A 302 -17.19 70.29 -7.19
C ASN A 302 -16.28 69.32 -7.98
N ILE A 303 -15.87 68.20 -7.38
CA ILE A 303 -15.09 67.16 -8.06
C ILE A 303 -15.94 66.43 -9.12
N TYR A 304 -17.20 66.14 -8.81
CA TYR A 304 -18.13 65.54 -9.78
C TYR A 304 -18.38 66.47 -10.98
N ASN A 305 -18.62 67.76 -10.74
CA ASN A 305 -18.79 68.74 -11.83
C ASN A 305 -17.51 68.91 -12.68
N PHE A 306 -16.32 68.83 -12.08
CA PHE A 306 -15.05 68.87 -12.80
C PHE A 306 -14.84 67.63 -13.69
N LEU A 307 -15.22 66.44 -13.22
CA LEU A 307 -15.12 65.20 -13.99
C LEU A 307 -16.13 65.15 -15.14
N VAL A 308 -17.38 65.58 -14.91
CA VAL A 308 -18.41 65.66 -15.96
C VAL A 308 -18.03 66.65 -17.07
N SER A 309 -17.43 67.80 -16.73
CA SER A 309 -16.96 68.79 -17.72
C SER A 309 -15.76 68.29 -18.55
N ARG A 310 -14.94 67.40 -17.97
CA ARG A 310 -13.80 66.76 -18.67
C ARG A 310 -14.26 65.67 -19.64
N ASP A 311 -15.30 64.92 -19.30
CA ASP A 311 -15.85 63.86 -20.16
C ASP A 311 -16.65 64.44 -21.34
N THR A 312 -17.37 65.56 -21.16
CA THR A 312 -18.01 66.28 -22.29
C THR A 312 -16.99 66.86 -23.27
N ALA A 313 -15.84 67.33 -22.80
CA ALA A 313 -14.76 67.84 -23.66
C ALA A 313 -13.99 66.73 -24.41
N PHE A 314 -14.06 65.48 -23.91
CA PHE A 314 -13.47 64.32 -24.55
C PHE A 314 -14.38 63.76 -25.66
N GLU A 315 -15.70 63.69 -25.43
CA GLU A 315 -16.69 63.30 -26.45
C GLU A 315 -16.72 64.30 -27.63
N GLU A 316 -16.63 65.61 -27.38
CA GLU A 316 -16.49 66.61 -28.47
C GLU A 316 -15.19 66.48 -29.28
N ARG A 317 -14.12 65.88 -28.73
CA ARG A 317 -12.89 65.60 -29.47
C ARG A 317 -13.01 64.34 -30.32
N LEU A 318 -13.72 63.32 -29.84
CA LEU A 318 -14.01 62.09 -30.59
C LEU A 318 -14.97 62.34 -31.77
N GLN A 319 -15.97 63.23 -31.63
CA GLN A 319 -16.83 63.63 -32.75
C GLN A 319 -16.08 64.46 -33.81
N ARG A 320 -15.13 65.33 -33.43
CA ARG A 320 -14.31 66.09 -34.38
C ARG A 320 -13.29 65.23 -35.15
N GLU A 321 -12.80 64.14 -34.56
CA GLU A 321 -11.92 63.19 -35.26
C GLU A 321 -12.69 62.23 -36.20
N HIS A 322 -14.00 62.03 -35.98
CA HIS A 322 -14.84 61.26 -36.90
C HIS A 322 -15.34 62.07 -38.12
N ASP A 323 -15.39 63.40 -38.03
CA ASP A 323 -15.76 64.31 -39.12
C ASP A 323 -14.62 64.63 -40.13
N ILE A 324 -13.40 64.10 -39.92
CA ILE A 324 -12.26 64.30 -40.84
C ILE A 324 -11.81 62.96 -41.43
N SER A 325 -12.74 62.31 -42.14
CA SER A 325 -12.43 61.32 -43.18
C SER A 325 -13.31 61.60 -44.40
N PRO A 326 -12.78 62.16 -45.51
CA PRO A 326 -13.61 62.53 -46.65
C PRO A 326 -13.93 61.30 -47.50
N ARG A 327 -15.09 60.70 -47.28
CA ARG A 327 -15.82 59.97 -48.34
C ARG A 327 -16.45 61.00 -49.28
N ARG A 328 -15.72 61.44 -50.32
CA ARG A 328 -16.38 62.02 -51.49
C ARG A 328 -16.97 60.89 -52.32
N GLY A 329 -18.23 60.58 -52.03
CA GLY A 329 -19.12 59.89 -52.95
C GLY A 329 -19.36 60.76 -54.18
N ILE A 330 -19.29 60.11 -55.33
CA ILE A 330 -19.57 60.61 -56.67
C ILE A 330 -21.03 61.09 -56.76
N ASN A 331 -21.29 62.21 -57.45
CA ASN A 331 -22.49 62.31 -58.29
C ASN A 331 -22.36 63.33 -59.44
N LEU A 332 -22.83 62.89 -60.60
CA LEU A 332 -22.82 63.54 -61.92
C LEU A 332 -24.12 64.34 -62.18
N SER A 333 -24.02 65.44 -62.94
CA SER A 333 -24.97 65.92 -63.98
C SER A 333 -24.48 67.30 -64.47
N TYR A 334 -23.92 67.45 -65.68
CA TYR A 334 -24.46 67.56 -67.05
C TYR A 334 -24.88 68.99 -67.53
N TYR A 335 -24.02 69.53 -68.41
CA TYR A 335 -24.18 70.37 -69.63
C TYR A 335 -24.66 71.84 -69.68
N SER A 336 -24.04 72.51 -70.67
CA SER A 336 -24.34 73.77 -71.41
C SER A 336 -23.94 75.07 -70.71
N THR A 337 -23.19 76.00 -71.31
CA THR A 337 -23.07 76.44 -72.72
C THR A 337 -21.66 76.94 -73.01
#